data_AF-A0A1Q3CF23-F1
#
_entry.id   AF-A0A1Q3CF23-F1
#
_cell.length_a   1.000
_cell.length_b   1.000
_cell.length_c   1.000
_cell.angle_alpha   90.00
_cell.angle_beta   90.00
_cell.angle_gamma   90.00
#
_symmetry.space_group_name_H-M   'P 1'
#
loop_
_entity.id
_entity.type
_entity.pdbx_description
1 polymer ?
#
loop_
_entity_poly.entity_id
_entity_poly.type
_entity_poly.pdbx_seq_one_letter_code
_entity_poly.pdbx_strand_id
1 'polypeptide(L)'
;MERLDRAFGNSLLKFMFPNVMVSHLSRSSSDHCPIIVDLLRVDVLPPKKFQFEYVLFGHIDFFKVIFDSWDMFPQFPLQTLKACSLSLTWWNKHVFSNVFKMKRRLLARIKGVQFALQDGPNSFLINLDSKLNKDYQFILNQEEEL
;
A
#
# COMPACT_ATOMS: atom_id res chain seq x y z
N MET A 1 9.84 -15.34 20.35
CA MET A 1 9.09 -15.87 19.18
C MET A 1 10.11 -16.32 18.17
N GLU A 2 10.05 -17.56 17.71
CA GLU A 2 11.06 -18.10 16.79
C GLU A 2 10.82 -17.65 15.34
N ARG A 3 11.90 -17.35 14.62
CA ARG A 3 11.87 -16.92 13.22
C ARG A 3 12.20 -18.12 12.32
N LEU A 4 11.17 -18.85 11.93
CA LEU A 4 11.28 -20.07 11.13
C LEU A 4 11.34 -19.77 9.62
N ASP A 5 10.75 -18.67 9.18
CA ASP A 5 10.73 -18.30 7.76
C ASP A 5 12.10 -17.79 7.31
N ARG A 6 12.70 -18.42 6.29
CA ARG A 6 14.02 -18.08 5.73
C ARG A 6 14.01 -18.18 4.20
N ALA A 7 14.81 -17.34 3.54
CA ALA A 7 15.12 -17.47 2.11
C ALA A 7 16.59 -17.86 1.95
N PHE A 8 16.86 -18.85 1.10
CA PHE A 8 18.20 -19.32 0.77
C PHE A 8 18.47 -19.12 -0.72
N GLY A 9 19.67 -18.66 -1.07
CA GLY A 9 20.09 -18.46 -2.44
C GLY A 9 21.55 -18.88 -2.63
N ASN A 10 21.87 -19.41 -3.80
CA ASN A 10 23.24 -19.80 -4.14
C ASN A 10 24.00 -18.64 -4.82
N SER A 11 25.30 -18.81 -5.03
CA SER A 11 26.15 -17.80 -5.69
C SER A 11 25.69 -17.49 -7.11
N LEU A 12 25.16 -18.48 -7.84
CA LEU A 12 24.63 -18.30 -9.19
C LEU A 12 23.42 -17.34 -9.20
N LEU A 13 22.53 -17.44 -8.22
CA LEU A 13 21.38 -16.54 -8.08
C LEU A 13 21.83 -15.09 -7.89
N LYS A 14 22.83 -14.85 -7.04
CA LYS A 14 23.38 -13.49 -6.83
C LYS A 14 24.09 -12.95 -8.07
N PHE A 15 24.72 -13.82 -8.85
CA PHE A 15 25.35 -13.45 -10.11
C PHE A 15 24.29 -13.05 -11.17
N MET A 16 23.22 -13.83 -11.30
CA MET A 16 22.13 -13.53 -12.25
C MET A 16 21.27 -12.33 -11.84
N PHE A 17 21.10 -12.12 -10.53
CA PHE A 17 20.26 -11.05 -9.97
C PHE A 17 21.05 -10.22 -8.94
N PRO A 18 21.92 -9.29 -9.40
CA PRO A 18 22.79 -8.51 -8.52
C PRO A 18 22.01 -7.66 -7.49
N ASN A 19 20.78 -7.28 -7.84
CA ASN A 19 19.91 -6.44 -7.02
C ASN A 19 18.88 -7.24 -6.21
N VAL A 20 19.09 -8.55 -6.03
CA VAL A 20 18.13 -9.37 -5.27
C VAL A 20 17.96 -8.82 -3.85
N MET A 21 16.70 -8.65 -3.43
CA MET A 21 16.35 -8.22 -2.09
C MET A 21 15.38 -9.20 -1.45
N VAL A 22 15.67 -9.58 -0.19
CA VAL A 22 14.74 -10.36 0.64
C VAL A 22 14.10 -9.42 1.65
N SER A 23 12.78 -9.44 1.74
CA SER A 23 12.03 -8.66 2.72
C SER A 23 11.03 -9.53 3.47
N HIS A 24 10.96 -9.34 4.79
CA HIS A 24 9.91 -9.90 5.63
C HIS A 24 8.78 -8.88 5.76
N LEU A 25 7.57 -9.32 5.43
CA LEU A 25 6.36 -8.55 5.63
C LEU A 25 5.88 -8.68 7.08
N SER A 26 5.12 -7.68 7.53
CA SER A 26 4.50 -7.69 8.86
C SER A 26 3.42 -8.77 8.95
N ARG A 27 3.32 -9.40 10.13
CA ARG A 27 2.23 -10.32 10.44
C ARG A 27 0.97 -9.53 10.74
N SER A 28 0.00 -9.61 9.84
CA SER A 28 -1.30 -8.95 10.00
C SER A 28 -2.48 -9.91 10.16
N SER A 29 -2.35 -11.14 9.67
CA SER A 29 -3.45 -12.14 9.64
C SER A 29 -3.00 -13.59 9.86
N SER A 30 -1.70 -13.85 9.93
CA SER A 30 -1.10 -15.16 10.21
C SER A 30 -0.01 -15.01 11.26
N ASP A 31 0.25 -16.07 12.01
CA ASP A 31 1.39 -16.25 12.88
C ASP A 31 2.75 -16.35 12.13
N HIS A 32 2.71 -16.57 10.82
CA HIS A 32 3.87 -16.55 9.91
C HIS A 32 4.13 -15.18 9.27
N CYS A 33 5.41 -14.83 9.08
CA CYS A 33 5.83 -13.60 8.39
C CYS A 33 6.09 -13.91 6.90
N PRO A 34 5.25 -13.46 5.96
CA PRO A 34 5.51 -13.70 4.54
C PRO A 34 6.87 -13.14 4.10
N ILE A 35 7.59 -13.91 3.29
CA ILE A 35 8.86 -13.50 2.69
C ILE A 35 8.63 -13.14 1.23
N ILE A 36 9.11 -11.97 0.83
CA ILE A 36 9.21 -11.57 -0.57
C ILE A 36 10.68 -11.59 -0.97
N VAL A 37 10.95 -12.29 -2.08
CA VAL A 37 12.23 -12.24 -2.79
C VAL A 37 12.02 -11.45 -4.08
N ASP A 38 12.57 -10.24 -4.13
CA ASP A 38 12.52 -9.38 -5.29
C ASP A 38 13.83 -9.53 -6.07
N LEU A 39 13.76 -10.16 -7.24
CA LEU A 39 14.91 -10.45 -8.10
C LEU A 39 15.28 -9.27 -9.01
N LEU A 40 14.35 -8.36 -9.26
CA LEU A 40 14.44 -7.33 -10.30
C LEU A 40 14.16 -5.95 -9.73
N ARG A 41 14.54 -5.72 -8.47
CA ARG A 41 14.28 -4.47 -7.78
C ARG A 41 14.79 -3.29 -8.59
N VAL A 42 13.89 -2.37 -8.89
CA VAL A 42 14.21 -1.10 -9.54
C VAL A 42 14.12 0.00 -8.49
N ASP A 43 15.24 0.70 -8.23
CA ASP A 43 15.30 1.75 -7.20
C ASP A 43 14.52 3.02 -7.58
N VAL A 44 14.29 3.23 -8.88
CA VAL A 44 13.52 4.36 -9.42
C VAL A 44 12.20 3.85 -9.98
N LEU A 45 11.12 4.10 -9.25
CA LEU A 45 9.78 3.87 -9.76
C LEU A 45 9.41 4.99 -10.75
N PRO A 46 8.88 4.66 -11.95
CA PRO A 46 8.34 5.67 -12.84
C PRO A 46 7.18 6.41 -12.16
N PRO A 47 6.88 7.66 -12.58
CA PRO A 47 5.73 8.38 -12.05
C PRO A 47 4.46 7.54 -12.21
N LYS A 48 3.76 7.29 -11.10
CA LYS A 48 2.54 6.46 -11.10
C LYS A 48 1.51 7.14 -12.00
N LYS A 49 1.17 6.47 -13.12
CA LYS A 49 0.05 6.89 -13.96
C LYS A 49 -1.24 6.73 -13.17
N PHE A 50 -2.23 7.58 -13.43
CA PHE A 50 -3.57 7.37 -12.89
C PHE A 50 -4.04 5.97 -13.29
N GLN A 51 -4.37 5.17 -12.30
CA GLN A 51 -5.01 3.87 -12.47
C GLN A 51 -6.43 4.03 -11.95
N PHE A 52 -7.39 3.75 -12.81
CA PHE A 52 -8.77 3.69 -12.42
C PHE A 52 -8.95 2.47 -11.52
N GLU A 53 -9.49 2.68 -10.32
CA GLU A 53 -9.73 1.64 -9.32
C GLU A 53 -11.24 1.53 -9.08
N TYR A 54 -11.77 0.32 -8.86
CA TYR A 54 -13.21 0.07 -8.73
C TYR A 54 -13.85 0.86 -7.57
N VAL A 55 -13.10 1.03 -6.49
CA VAL A 55 -13.35 1.93 -5.34
C VAL A 55 -13.89 3.31 -5.76
N LEU A 56 -13.46 3.83 -6.91
CA LEU A 56 -13.92 5.14 -7.37
C LEU A 56 -15.42 5.16 -7.65
N PHE A 57 -16.01 4.06 -8.13
CA PHE A 57 -17.45 3.96 -8.40
C PHE A 57 -18.31 3.93 -7.13
N GLY A 58 -17.77 3.47 -6.00
CA GLY A 58 -18.51 3.33 -4.75
C GLY A 58 -18.81 4.68 -4.08
N HIS A 59 -18.01 5.70 -4.37
CA HIS A 59 -18.15 7.00 -3.73
C HIS A 59 -19.22 7.88 -4.37
N ILE A 60 -20.11 8.45 -3.54
CA ILE A 60 -21.27 9.25 -3.97
C ILE A 60 -20.92 10.42 -4.92
N ASP A 61 -19.78 11.07 -4.70
CA ASP A 61 -19.31 12.20 -5.52
C ASP A 61 -18.64 11.79 -6.84
N PHE A 62 -18.48 10.51 -7.15
CA PHE A 62 -17.72 10.06 -8.32
C PHE A 62 -18.24 10.64 -9.64
N PHE A 63 -19.53 10.45 -9.91
CA PHE A 63 -20.16 10.95 -11.14
C PHE A 63 -20.14 12.47 -11.21
N LYS A 64 -20.27 13.14 -10.06
CA LYS A 64 -20.17 14.60 -9.98
C LYS A 64 -18.79 15.08 -10.47
N VAL A 65 -17.71 14.47 -9.99
CA VAL A 65 -16.34 14.81 -10.43
C VAL A 65 -16.15 14.58 -11.93
N ILE A 66 -16.72 13.50 -12.48
CA ILE A 66 -16.69 13.25 -13.92
C ILE A 66 -17.45 14.35 -14.67
N PHE A 67 -18.72 14.60 -14.33
CA PHE A 67 -19.54 15.57 -15.06
C PHE A 67 -18.97 16.99 -14.98
N ASP A 68 -18.54 17.43 -13.79
CA ASP A 68 -17.94 18.76 -13.58
C ASP A 68 -16.65 18.93 -14.41
N SER A 69 -15.88 17.85 -14.59
CA SER A 69 -14.65 17.89 -15.39
C SER A 69 -14.88 17.70 -16.89
N TRP A 70 -15.96 17.03 -17.27
CA TRP A 70 -16.27 16.72 -18.67
C TRP A 70 -16.76 17.94 -19.45
N ASP A 71 -17.51 18.82 -18.78
CA ASP A 71 -18.09 20.02 -19.40
C ASP A 71 -17.10 21.21 -19.48
N MET A 72 -15.86 21.02 -19.04
CA MET A 72 -14.85 22.09 -19.00
C MET A 72 -14.33 22.47 -20.39
N PHE A 73 -14.35 21.54 -21.35
CA PHE A 73 -13.85 21.73 -22.71
C PHE A 73 -14.75 21.04 -23.77
N PRO A 74 -16.03 21.42 -23.91
CA PRO A 74 -17.02 20.63 -24.66
C PRO A 74 -16.67 20.42 -26.14
N GLN A 75 -15.87 21.31 -26.73
CA GLN A 75 -15.45 21.25 -28.13
C GLN A 75 -14.09 20.54 -28.34
N PHE A 76 -13.42 20.10 -27.28
CA PHE A 76 -12.04 19.63 -27.33
C PHE A 76 -11.86 18.29 -26.59
N PRO A 77 -12.17 17.16 -27.24
CA PRO A 77 -12.20 15.84 -26.58
C PRO A 77 -10.90 15.44 -25.87
N LEU A 78 -9.74 15.74 -26.46
CA LEU A 78 -8.44 15.42 -25.84
C LEU A 78 -8.17 16.24 -24.57
N GLN A 79 -8.61 17.50 -24.55
CA GLN A 79 -8.48 18.40 -23.41
C GLN A 79 -9.47 17.98 -22.31
N THR A 80 -10.69 17.60 -22.68
CA THR A 80 -11.69 17.03 -21.76
C THR A 80 -11.17 15.79 -21.05
N LEU A 81 -10.59 14.84 -21.80
CA LEU A 81 -10.02 13.63 -21.22
C LEU A 81 -8.85 13.93 -20.27
N LYS A 82 -7.99 14.90 -20.61
CA LYS A 82 -6.90 15.33 -19.74
C LYS A 82 -7.42 16.00 -18.47
N ALA A 83 -8.41 16.88 -18.58
CA ALA A 83 -9.03 17.56 -17.44
C ALA A 83 -9.70 16.55 -16.50
N CYS A 84 -10.48 15.62 -17.05
CA CYS A 84 -11.12 14.54 -16.28
C CYS A 84 -10.09 13.65 -15.56
N SER A 85 -9.02 13.24 -16.25
CA SER A 85 -7.93 12.48 -15.65
C SER A 85 -7.26 13.21 -14.48
N LEU A 86 -7.00 14.52 -14.63
CA LEU A 86 -6.42 15.35 -13.57
C LEU A 86 -7.38 15.52 -12.38
N SER A 87 -8.65 15.79 -12.63
CA SER A 87 -9.68 15.94 -11.61
C SER A 87 -9.88 14.65 -10.82
N LEU A 88 -9.99 13.50 -11.50
CA LEU A 88 -10.08 12.19 -10.85
C LEU A 88 -8.81 11.84 -10.08
N THR A 89 -7.62 12.17 -10.60
CA THR A 89 -6.36 11.96 -9.88
C THR A 89 -6.29 12.80 -8.61
N TRP A 90 -6.67 14.08 -8.69
CA TRP A 90 -6.68 14.98 -7.56
C TRP A 90 -7.72 14.53 -6.53
N TRP A 91 -8.94 14.21 -6.96
CA TRP A 91 -10.01 13.78 -6.10
C TRP A 91 -9.69 12.44 -5.42
N ASN A 92 -9.18 11.46 -6.16
CA ASN A 92 -8.70 10.19 -5.61
C ASN A 92 -7.66 10.44 -4.49
N LYS A 93 -6.70 11.34 -4.75
CA LYS A 93 -5.71 11.72 -3.75
C LYS A 93 -6.34 12.42 -2.54
N HIS A 94 -7.34 13.29 -2.68
CA HIS A 94 -7.84 14.05 -1.53
C HIS A 94 -8.86 13.28 -0.70
N VAL A 95 -9.66 12.44 -1.35
CA VAL A 95 -10.66 11.60 -0.68
C VAL A 95 -10.02 10.35 -0.08
N PHE A 96 -9.21 9.62 -0.84
CA PHE A 96 -8.71 8.32 -0.42
C PHE A 96 -7.27 8.34 0.12
N SER A 97 -6.46 9.41 -0.11
CA SER A 97 -5.05 9.36 0.33
C SER A 97 -4.87 9.25 1.84
N ASN A 98 -5.83 9.70 2.65
CA ASN A 98 -5.70 9.59 4.09
C ASN A 98 -5.70 8.12 4.52
N VAL A 99 -6.64 7.33 4.01
CA VAL A 99 -6.76 5.88 4.27
C VAL A 99 -5.48 5.16 3.85
N PHE A 100 -4.98 5.38 2.61
CA PHE A 100 -3.76 4.75 2.15
C PHE A 100 -2.50 5.20 2.92
N LYS A 101 -2.42 6.47 3.34
CA LYS A 101 -1.30 6.98 4.17
C LYS A 101 -1.34 6.37 5.57
N MET A 102 -2.52 6.29 6.18
CA MET A 102 -2.73 5.67 7.49
C MET A 102 -2.37 4.18 7.45
N LYS A 103 -2.82 3.45 6.43
CA LYS A 103 -2.44 2.05 6.16
C LYS A 103 -0.92 1.85 6.14
N ARG A 104 -0.21 2.64 5.33
CA ARG A 104 1.27 2.58 5.25
C ARG A 104 1.95 2.91 6.58
N ARG A 105 1.45 3.90 7.32
CA ARG A 105 2.00 4.29 8.62
C ARG A 105 1.80 3.17 9.66
N LEU A 106 0.63 2.55 9.68
CA LEU A 106 0.33 1.43 10.59
C LEU A 106 1.23 0.23 10.30
N LEU A 107 1.36 -0.18 9.04
CA LEU A 107 2.27 -1.27 8.64
C LEU A 107 3.72 -1.01 9.05
N ALA A 108 4.23 0.22 8.85
CA ALA A 108 5.57 0.58 9.28
C ALA A 108 5.77 0.48 10.80
N ARG A 109 4.75 0.89 11.58
CA ARG A 109 4.77 0.78 13.06
C ARG A 109 4.70 -0.66 13.52
N ILE A 110 3.79 -1.47 12.96
CA ILE A 110 3.67 -2.91 13.25
C ILE A 110 5.01 -3.58 12.98
N LYS A 111 5.62 -3.34 11.81
CA LYS A 111 6.92 -3.89 11.45
C LYS A 111 8.00 -3.52 12.47
N GLY A 112 8.05 -2.26 12.92
CA GLY A 112 9.01 -1.80 13.93
C GLY A 112 8.81 -2.46 15.29
N VAL A 113 7.56 -2.59 15.75
CA VAL A 113 7.23 -3.27 17.02
C VAL A 113 7.57 -4.75 16.95
N GLN A 114 7.20 -5.43 15.87
CA GLN A 114 7.52 -6.84 15.63
C GLN A 114 9.03 -7.08 15.53
N PHE A 115 9.80 -6.11 15.01
CA PHE A 115 11.25 -6.17 15.01
C PHE A 115 11.83 -6.04 16.43
N ALA A 116 11.37 -5.08 17.22
CA ALA A 116 11.82 -4.90 18.61
C ALA A 116 11.47 -6.09 19.52
N LEU A 117 10.35 -6.78 19.26
CA LEU A 117 9.97 -8.01 19.96
C LEU A 117 10.89 -9.22 19.66
N GLN A 118 11.80 -9.10 18.67
CA GLN A 118 12.81 -10.13 18.40
C GLN A 118 13.91 -10.15 19.48
N ASP A 119 14.19 -9.01 20.11
CA ASP A 119 15.23 -8.88 21.14
C ASP A 119 14.77 -9.44 22.50
N GLY A 120 13.47 -9.65 22.68
CA GLY A 120 12.91 -10.26 23.88
C GLY A 120 11.42 -9.95 24.08
N PRO A 121 10.71 -10.76 24.89
CA PRO A 121 9.31 -10.51 25.20
C PRO A 121 9.16 -9.22 26.01
N ASN A 122 8.30 -8.32 25.54
CA ASN A 122 7.97 -7.07 26.22
C ASN A 122 6.45 -6.88 26.20
N SER A 123 5.82 -6.87 27.37
CA SER A 123 4.36 -6.81 27.52
C SER A 123 3.75 -5.56 26.91
N PHE A 124 4.42 -4.41 27.02
CA PHE A 124 4.00 -3.16 26.38
C PHE A 124 4.01 -3.29 24.85
N LEU A 125 5.08 -3.84 24.28
CA LEU A 125 5.20 -4.02 22.84
C LEU A 125 4.19 -5.05 22.30
N ILE A 126 3.91 -6.12 23.05
CA ILE A 126 2.87 -7.10 22.68
C ILE A 126 1.49 -6.44 22.64
N ASN A 127 1.15 -5.66 23.66
CA ASN A 127 -0.12 -4.93 23.71
C ASN A 127 -0.22 -3.88 22.59
N LEU A 128 0.89 -3.20 22.29
CA LEU A 128 0.97 -2.23 21.21
C LEU A 128 0.80 -2.91 19.84
N ASP A 129 1.42 -4.06 19.60
CA ASP A 129 1.27 -4.83 18.37
C ASP A 129 -0.19 -5.25 18.16
N SER A 130 -0.85 -5.76 19.21
CA SER A 130 -2.27 -6.12 19.16
C SER A 130 -3.16 -4.91 18.82
N LYS A 131 -2.90 -3.75 19.44
CA LYS A 131 -3.65 -2.51 19.16
C LYS A 131 -3.45 -2.05 17.72
N LEU A 132 -2.21 -1.99 17.25
CA LEU A 132 -1.89 -1.55 15.90
C LEU A 132 -2.49 -2.48 14.83
N ASN A 133 -2.53 -3.79 15.09
CA ASN A 133 -3.20 -4.74 14.20
C ASN A 133 -4.71 -4.52 14.15
N LYS A 134 -5.37 -4.22 15.28
CA LYS A 134 -6.80 -3.84 15.28
C LYS A 134 -7.06 -2.57 14.47
N ASP A 135 -6.25 -1.54 14.68
CA ASP A 135 -6.34 -0.29 13.92
C ASP A 135 -6.12 -0.54 12.42
N TYR A 136 -5.21 -1.44 12.06
CA TYR A 136 -4.94 -1.83 10.68
C TYR A 136 -6.13 -2.57 10.04
N GLN A 137 -6.74 -3.52 10.74
CA GLN A 137 -7.94 -4.22 10.25
C GLN A 137 -9.12 -3.26 10.05
N PHE A 138 -9.30 -2.28 10.95
CA PHE A 138 -10.32 -1.25 10.77
C PHE A 138 -10.10 -0.44 9.49
N ILE A 139 -8.85 -0.06 9.18
CA ILE A 139 -8.51 0.65 7.96
C ILE A 139 -8.69 -0.20 6.70
N LEU A 140 -8.45 -1.52 6.78
CA LEU A 140 -8.73 -2.43 5.67
C LEU A 140 -10.22 -2.50 5.36
N ASN A 141 -11.08 -2.59 6.38
CA ASN A 141 -12.53 -2.59 6.18
C ASN A 141 -12.99 -1.27 5.54
N GLN A 142 -12.43 -0.14 5.98
CA GLN A 142 -12.73 1.14 5.32
C GLN A 142 -12.29 1.16 3.84
N GLU A 143 -11.18 0.51 3.49
CA GLU A 143 -10.72 0.41 2.09
C GLU A 143 -11.61 -0.52 1.25
N GLU A 144 -12.23 -1.54 1.84
CA GLU A 144 -13.19 -2.42 1.17
C GLU A 144 -14.56 -1.78 0.95
N GLU A 145 -14.96 -0.87 1.85
CA GLU A 145 -16.22 -0.09 1.75
C GLU A 145 -16.10 1.14 0.85
N LEU A 146 -14.87 1.55 0.53
CA LEU A 146 -14.56 2.59 -0.44
C LEU A 146 -14.75 2.04 -1.86
#